data_AF-A0A183HI31-F1
#
_entry.id   AF-A0A183HI31-F1
#
_cell.length_a   1.000
_cell.length_b   1.000
_cell.length_c   1.000
_cell.angle_alpha   90.00
_cell.angle_beta   90.00
_cell.angle_gamma   90.00
#
_symmetry.space_group_name_H-M   'P 1'
#
loop_
_entity.id
_entity.type
_entity.pdbx_description
1 polymer ?
#
loop_
_entity_poly.entity_id
_entity_poly.type
_entity_poly.pdbx_seq_one_letter_code
_entity_poly.pdbx_strand_id
1 'polypeptide(L)'
;MSASKFSGFEECEGVILALRKDKMFVDTLNSGDFGALILDRTNFYAEQGGQIFDTGVLTKVDEYLKSFQGSEFIVSNVQIRGGYVVLVGSAEGELSVGDKVIQIIDEERRNLIMKNHTGTHVLNFALRKIIGEIEQKGSLVAPDRLRFDFTSKQSLTYEQIKMVEEESQKLIDTNATVFAKNAPLAEARQINGLRAVFEEAYPDPVRIVSVGVPIEELLKNMDSDLAVSTAVEFCGGTHLHNVGHIGKLVITAEEAIAKGIRRIIALTGPEASRAIHRANRLEQRVEETHDELATDHIITLDKIQFKAATKRVLELIEVCFIFLIKILSKEKILSKEKRKK
;
A
#
# COMPACT_ATOMS: atom_id res chain seq x y z
N MET A 1 4.53 35.42 -6.14
CA MET A 1 4.62 34.36 -5.12
C MET A 1 4.94 33.08 -5.85
N SER A 2 6.20 32.63 -5.81
CA SER A 2 6.62 31.39 -6.48
C SER A 2 5.95 30.23 -5.77
N ALA A 3 5.14 29.45 -6.49
CA ALA A 3 4.66 28.16 -6.04
C ALA A 3 5.88 27.36 -5.59
N SER A 4 5.91 27.08 -4.30
CA SER A 4 6.94 26.31 -3.63
C SER A 4 7.15 24.97 -4.34
N LYS A 5 8.41 24.67 -4.68
CA LYS A 5 8.91 23.31 -4.95
C LYS A 5 8.77 22.45 -3.67
N PHE A 6 7.56 22.12 -3.26
CA PHE A 6 7.29 21.18 -2.17
C PHE A 6 7.26 19.72 -2.63
N SER A 7 7.36 19.51 -3.93
CA SER A 7 7.39 18.19 -4.55
C SER A 7 8.80 17.61 -4.48
N GLY A 8 8.93 16.45 -3.84
CA GLY A 8 10.13 15.61 -3.90
C GLY A 8 10.22 14.79 -5.20
N PHE A 9 9.30 15.02 -6.15
CA PHE A 9 9.29 14.36 -7.45
C PHE A 9 9.88 15.29 -8.51
N GLU A 10 10.65 14.71 -9.43
CA GLU A 10 11.23 15.48 -10.53
C GLU A 10 10.16 15.84 -11.56
N GLU A 11 10.24 17.07 -12.08
CA GLU A 11 9.43 17.51 -13.21
C GLU A 11 9.73 16.65 -14.44
N CYS A 12 8.69 16.18 -15.12
CA CYS A 12 8.81 15.33 -16.29
C CYS A 12 8.06 15.95 -17.46
N GLU A 13 8.77 16.24 -18.54
CA GLU A 13 8.17 16.59 -19.83
C GLU A 13 8.12 15.34 -20.72
N GLY A 14 7.20 15.26 -21.67
CA GLY A 14 7.17 14.20 -22.69
C GLY A 14 6.57 14.69 -23.99
N VAL A 15 6.77 13.95 -25.07
CA VAL A 15 6.17 14.19 -26.39
C VAL A 15 5.10 13.15 -26.65
N ILE A 16 3.92 13.59 -27.11
CA ILE A 16 2.84 12.69 -27.51
C ILE A 16 3.25 11.93 -28.76
N LEU A 17 3.40 10.61 -28.65
CA LEU A 17 3.75 9.73 -29.76
C LEU A 17 2.54 9.16 -30.49
N ALA A 18 1.45 8.91 -29.76
CA ALA A 18 0.24 8.37 -30.35
C ALA A 18 -0.98 8.75 -29.51
N LEU A 19 -2.10 8.98 -30.19
CA LEU A 19 -3.41 9.20 -29.59
C LEU A 19 -4.38 8.14 -30.10
N ARG A 20 -5.30 7.69 -29.23
CA ARG A 20 -6.28 6.67 -29.56
C ARG A 20 -7.65 7.02 -28.99
N LYS A 21 -8.68 6.98 -29.83
CA LYS A 21 -10.09 7.19 -29.48
C LYS A 21 -10.94 6.19 -30.25
N ASP A 22 -12.02 5.67 -29.63
CA ASP A 22 -12.96 4.74 -30.28
C ASP A 22 -12.30 3.57 -31.02
N LYS A 23 -11.28 2.98 -30.38
CA LYS A 23 -10.46 1.86 -30.87
C LYS A 23 -9.54 2.19 -32.06
N MET A 24 -9.56 3.40 -32.61
CA MET A 24 -8.70 3.84 -33.72
C MET A 24 -7.61 4.80 -33.26
N PHE A 25 -6.48 4.81 -33.97
CA PHE A 25 -5.49 5.87 -33.81
C PHE A 25 -5.99 7.14 -34.49
N VAL A 26 -5.75 8.27 -33.86
CA VAL A 26 -6.15 9.60 -34.32
C VAL A 26 -4.96 10.55 -34.20
N ASP A 27 -4.96 11.61 -34.98
CA ASP A 27 -3.90 12.62 -34.90
C ASP A 27 -4.15 13.64 -33.78
N THR A 28 -5.42 13.80 -33.36
CA THR A 28 -5.83 14.78 -32.34
C THR A 28 -6.91 14.24 -31.40
N LEU A 29 -6.93 14.75 -30.16
CA LEU A 29 -8.03 14.65 -29.20
C LEU A 29 -8.54 16.06 -28.88
N ASN A 30 -9.86 16.23 -28.83
CA ASN A 30 -10.52 17.50 -28.55
C ASN A 30 -11.21 17.49 -27.18
N SER A 31 -11.61 18.66 -26.70
CA SER A 31 -12.39 18.82 -25.46
C SER A 31 -13.56 17.83 -25.38
N GLY A 32 -13.60 17.06 -24.29
CA GLY A 32 -14.64 16.07 -24.03
C GLY A 32 -14.34 14.68 -24.62
N ASP A 33 -13.29 14.52 -25.41
CA ASP A 33 -12.86 13.22 -25.90
C ASP A 33 -12.29 12.38 -24.77
N PHE A 34 -12.79 11.14 -24.64
CA PHE A 34 -12.18 10.11 -23.79
C PHE A 34 -11.35 9.17 -24.66
N GLY A 35 -10.10 8.97 -24.29
CA GLY A 35 -9.16 8.23 -25.11
C GLY A 35 -7.93 7.76 -24.34
N ALA A 36 -6.92 7.40 -25.10
CA ALA A 36 -5.62 7.00 -24.59
C ALA A 36 -4.50 7.71 -25.34
N LEU A 37 -3.39 7.94 -24.65
CA LEU A 37 -2.19 8.50 -25.22
C LEU A 37 -0.95 7.71 -24.80
N ILE A 38 0.08 7.79 -25.63
CA ILE A 38 1.41 7.23 -25.36
C ILE A 38 2.41 8.38 -25.47
N LEU A 39 3.31 8.47 -24.50
CA LEU A 39 4.42 9.42 -24.49
C LEU A 39 5.74 8.70 -24.79
N ASP A 40 6.75 9.45 -25.24
CA ASP A 40 8.13 8.96 -25.38
C ASP A 40 8.79 8.63 -24.05
N ARG A 41 8.45 9.37 -23.00
CA ARG A 41 8.84 9.14 -21.61
C ARG A 41 7.73 9.55 -20.66
N THR A 42 7.59 8.85 -19.53
CA THR A 42 6.59 9.20 -18.51
C THR A 42 7.03 8.84 -17.10
N ASN A 43 6.62 9.66 -16.14
CA ASN A 43 6.77 9.43 -14.69
C ASN A 43 5.52 8.80 -14.04
N PHE A 44 4.45 8.59 -14.81
CA PHE A 44 3.27 7.86 -14.39
C PHE A 44 3.58 6.35 -14.28
N TYR A 45 3.22 5.77 -13.15
CA TYR A 45 3.30 4.34 -12.91
C TYR A 45 2.07 3.66 -13.49
N ALA A 46 2.30 2.69 -14.37
CA ALA A 46 1.28 1.80 -14.87
C ALA A 46 0.98 0.69 -13.86
N GLU A 47 -0.29 0.30 -13.73
CA GLU A 47 -0.67 -0.79 -12.83
C GLU A 47 0.10 -2.08 -13.14
N GLN A 48 0.87 -2.57 -12.16
CA GLN A 48 1.67 -3.79 -12.24
C GLN A 48 2.16 -4.20 -10.84
N GLY A 49 2.49 -5.49 -10.66
CA GLY A 49 3.10 -6.01 -9.42
C GLY A 49 2.24 -5.80 -8.16
N GLY A 50 0.91 -5.75 -8.33
CA GLY A 50 -0.05 -5.45 -7.26
C GLY A 50 -0.23 -3.96 -6.96
N GLN A 51 0.67 -3.07 -7.40
CA GLN A 51 0.51 -1.63 -7.27
C GLN A 51 -0.45 -1.09 -8.34
N ILE A 52 -1.43 -0.31 -7.89
CA ILE A 52 -2.37 0.36 -8.80
C ILE A 52 -1.71 1.55 -9.52
N PHE A 53 -2.29 1.88 -10.67
CA PHE A 53 -1.86 2.99 -11.52
C PHE A 53 -1.89 4.36 -10.84
N ASP A 54 -1.13 5.31 -11.37
CA ASP A 54 -1.28 6.73 -11.02
C ASP A 54 -2.41 7.44 -11.73
N THR A 55 -2.79 8.56 -11.15
CA THR A 55 -3.70 9.56 -11.71
C THR A 55 -3.00 10.90 -11.73
N GLY A 56 -3.49 11.84 -12.53
CA GLY A 56 -2.85 13.14 -12.67
C GLY A 56 -3.29 13.87 -13.93
N VAL A 57 -2.51 14.86 -14.34
CA VAL A 57 -2.80 15.71 -15.48
C VAL A 57 -1.55 15.85 -16.35
N LEU A 58 -1.76 15.85 -17.66
CA LEU A 58 -0.76 16.30 -18.62
C LEU A 58 -1.15 17.68 -19.10
N THR A 59 -0.24 18.64 -19.11
CA THR A 59 -0.52 20.00 -19.61
C THR A 59 0.34 20.29 -20.81
N LYS A 60 -0.28 20.68 -21.93
CA LYS A 60 0.44 21.06 -23.15
C LYS A 60 1.33 22.28 -22.89
N VAL A 61 2.57 22.23 -23.38
CA VAL A 61 3.52 23.33 -23.30
C VAL A 61 3.36 24.24 -24.52
N ASP A 62 3.04 25.51 -24.28
CA ASP A 62 3.07 26.53 -25.34
C ASP A 62 4.48 27.14 -25.44
N GLU A 63 5.17 26.86 -26.56
CA GLU A 63 6.53 27.34 -26.84
C GLU A 63 6.61 28.87 -27.01
N TYR A 64 5.52 29.55 -27.38
CA TYR A 64 5.49 30.99 -27.66
C TYR A 64 5.14 31.82 -26.44
N LEU A 65 4.21 31.35 -25.60
CA LEU A 65 3.70 32.15 -24.48
C LEU A 65 4.36 31.82 -23.14
N LYS A 66 5.13 30.71 -23.02
CA LYS A 66 5.63 30.19 -21.73
C LYS A 66 4.57 30.25 -20.62
N SER A 67 3.30 30.09 -21.00
CA SER A 67 2.15 30.21 -20.12
C SER A 67 1.27 28.98 -20.28
N PHE A 68 0.66 28.57 -19.17
CA PHE A 68 -0.28 27.45 -19.13
C PHE A 68 -1.59 27.89 -19.78
N GLN A 69 -1.74 27.75 -21.11
CA GLN A 69 -3.03 27.88 -21.76
C GLN A 69 -3.44 26.60 -22.50
N GLY A 70 -4.42 25.92 -21.91
CA GLY A 70 -5.66 25.59 -22.60
C GLY A 70 -5.94 24.10 -22.79
N SER A 71 -4.89 23.30 -23.01
CA SER A 71 -5.08 21.88 -23.32
C SER A 71 -4.45 20.96 -22.29
N GLU A 72 -5.30 20.12 -21.70
CA GLU A 72 -4.97 19.20 -20.64
C GLU A 72 -5.47 17.79 -20.97
N PHE A 73 -4.77 16.79 -20.44
CA PHE A 73 -5.26 15.43 -20.42
C PHE A 73 -5.36 14.95 -18.98
N ILE A 74 -6.59 14.69 -18.52
CA ILE A 74 -6.87 14.20 -17.16
C ILE A 74 -6.70 12.68 -17.16
N VAL A 75 -5.57 12.22 -16.63
CA VAL A 75 -5.21 10.81 -16.55
C VAL A 75 -5.99 10.16 -15.41
N SER A 76 -6.84 9.19 -15.76
CA SER A 76 -7.69 8.44 -14.83
C SER A 76 -7.32 6.97 -14.70
N ASN A 77 -6.49 6.45 -15.61
CA ASN A 77 -5.95 5.08 -15.57
C ASN A 77 -4.63 5.01 -16.36
N VAL A 78 -3.71 4.14 -15.96
CA VAL A 78 -2.43 3.91 -16.64
C VAL A 78 -2.14 2.42 -16.70
N GLN A 79 -1.89 1.88 -17.90
CA GLN A 79 -1.78 0.45 -18.13
C GLN A 79 -0.56 0.13 -19.00
N ILE A 80 -0.01 -1.08 -18.86
CA ILE A 80 1.00 -1.59 -19.81
C ILE A 80 0.32 -2.40 -20.90
N ARG A 81 0.58 -2.05 -22.17
CA ARG A 81 0.11 -2.80 -23.34
C ARG A 81 1.22 -2.88 -24.38
N GLY A 82 1.65 -4.11 -24.71
CA GLY A 82 2.68 -4.34 -25.73
C GLY A 82 4.02 -3.66 -25.41
N GLY A 83 4.36 -3.50 -24.13
CA GLY A 83 5.59 -2.81 -23.68
C GLY A 83 5.45 -1.29 -23.54
N TYR A 84 4.33 -0.69 -23.93
CA TYR A 84 4.08 0.74 -23.78
C TYR A 84 3.29 1.06 -22.51
N VAL A 85 3.62 2.17 -21.88
CA VAL A 85 2.79 2.80 -20.85
C VAL A 85 1.70 3.60 -21.56
N VAL A 86 0.45 3.18 -21.36
CA VAL A 86 -0.74 3.77 -21.98
C VAL A 86 -1.49 4.56 -20.92
N LEU A 87 -1.56 5.87 -21.09
CA LEU A 87 -2.31 6.76 -20.20
C LEU A 87 -3.73 6.93 -20.77
N VAL A 88 -4.75 6.73 -19.93
CA VAL A 88 -6.16 6.71 -20.32
C VAL A 88 -6.91 7.78 -19.55
N GLY A 89 -7.76 8.53 -20.22
CA GLY A 89 -8.31 9.76 -19.66
C GLY A 89 -9.11 10.60 -20.63
N SER A 90 -9.43 11.81 -20.21
CA SER A 90 -10.19 12.79 -21.00
C SER A 90 -9.34 13.98 -21.40
N ALA A 91 -9.54 14.47 -22.62
CA ALA A 91 -8.94 15.70 -23.11
C ALA A 91 -9.82 16.91 -22.79
N GLU A 92 -9.18 18.00 -22.36
CA GLU A 92 -9.71 19.36 -22.37
C GLU A 92 -8.82 20.17 -23.31
N GLY A 93 -9.38 20.97 -24.20
CA GLY A 93 -8.63 21.62 -25.28
C GLY A 93 -8.28 20.68 -26.44
N GLU A 94 -7.20 20.98 -27.16
CA GLU A 94 -6.74 20.20 -28.31
C GLU A 94 -5.32 19.68 -28.08
N LEU A 95 -5.19 18.35 -28.09
CA LEU A 95 -3.91 17.64 -27.99
C LEU A 95 -3.66 16.89 -29.29
N SER A 96 -2.47 17.04 -29.84
CA SER A 96 -2.05 16.45 -31.11
C SER A 96 -0.80 15.58 -30.92
N VAL A 97 -0.64 14.58 -31.80
CA VAL A 97 0.63 13.85 -31.90
C VAL A 97 1.76 14.85 -32.21
N GLY A 98 2.88 14.73 -31.48
CA GLY A 98 4.02 15.64 -31.54
C GLY A 98 4.00 16.77 -30.51
N ASP A 99 2.87 17.00 -29.82
CA ASP A 99 2.82 18.00 -28.75
C ASP A 99 3.72 17.64 -27.57
N LYS A 100 4.37 18.65 -27.00
CA LYS A 100 5.08 18.54 -25.71
C LYS A 100 4.12 18.77 -24.55
N VAL A 101 4.22 17.94 -23.53
CA VAL A 101 3.40 18.01 -22.31
C VAL A 101 4.26 17.93 -21.06
N ILE A 102 3.89 18.69 -20.03
CA ILE A 102 4.38 18.53 -18.65
C ILE A 102 3.48 17.53 -17.94
N GLN A 103 4.07 16.64 -17.15
CA GLN A 103 3.41 15.52 -16.49
C GLN A 103 3.31 15.77 -15.00
N ILE A 104 2.09 15.92 -14.50
CA ILE A 104 1.79 16.23 -13.10
C ILE A 104 1.00 15.06 -12.52
N ILE A 105 1.66 14.21 -11.74
CA ILE A 105 1.00 13.12 -11.03
C ILE A 105 0.29 13.64 -9.77
N ASP A 106 -0.73 12.92 -9.31
CA ASP A 106 -1.30 13.10 -7.98
C ASP A 106 -0.29 12.59 -6.92
N GLU A 107 0.57 13.50 -6.47
CA GLU A 107 1.66 13.19 -5.54
C GLU A 107 1.17 12.72 -4.17
N GLU A 108 0.06 13.26 -3.67
CA GLU A 108 -0.52 12.83 -2.40
C GLU A 108 -0.95 11.37 -2.48
N ARG A 109 -1.69 11.02 -3.53
CA ARG A 109 -2.12 9.65 -3.78
C ARG A 109 -0.92 8.72 -4.01
N ARG A 110 0.07 9.15 -4.80
CA ARG A 110 1.30 8.40 -5.04
C ARG A 110 2.06 8.14 -3.73
N ASN A 111 2.13 9.12 -2.84
CA ASN A 111 2.81 8.99 -1.56
C ASN A 111 2.14 7.93 -0.68
N LEU A 112 0.81 7.90 -0.62
CA LEU A 112 0.05 6.87 0.09
C LEU A 112 0.29 5.47 -0.48
N ILE A 113 0.32 5.34 -1.81
CA ILE A 113 0.65 4.08 -2.49
C ILE A 113 2.07 3.64 -2.15
N MET A 114 3.06 4.53 -2.19
CA MET A 114 4.45 4.22 -1.83
C MET A 114 4.60 3.77 -0.37
N LYS A 115 3.83 4.37 0.56
CA LYS A 115 3.77 3.90 1.97
C LYS A 115 3.27 2.47 2.05
N ASN A 116 2.16 2.16 1.38
CA ASN A 116 1.58 0.83 1.36
C ASN A 116 2.47 -0.18 0.61
N HIS A 117 3.19 0.23 -0.43
CA HIS A 117 4.11 -0.65 -1.15
C HIS A 117 5.31 -1.02 -0.29
N THR A 118 5.97 -0.01 0.28
CA THR A 118 7.09 -0.24 1.20
C THR A 118 6.63 -1.05 2.41
N GLY A 119 5.43 -0.78 2.93
CA GLY A 119 4.79 -1.56 3.99
C GLY A 119 4.52 -3.02 3.61
N THR A 120 4.30 -3.32 2.34
CA THR A 120 4.12 -4.71 1.85
C THR A 120 5.40 -5.52 2.00
N HIS A 121 6.56 -4.94 1.66
CA HIS A 121 7.86 -5.59 1.85
C HIS A 121 8.22 -5.78 3.33
N VAL A 122 7.93 -4.76 4.15
CA VAL A 122 8.08 -4.86 5.62
C VAL A 122 7.21 -5.98 6.19
N LEU A 123 5.94 -6.05 5.77
CA LEU A 123 5.00 -7.08 6.20
C LEU A 123 5.46 -8.48 5.78
N ASN A 124 5.92 -8.64 4.54
CA ASN A 124 6.44 -9.91 4.02
C ASN A 124 7.64 -10.40 4.85
N PHE A 125 8.59 -9.50 5.14
CA PHE A 125 9.71 -9.79 6.04
C PHE A 125 9.24 -10.22 7.43
N ALA A 126 8.33 -9.45 8.05
CA ALA A 126 7.83 -9.74 9.39
C ALA A 126 7.09 -11.08 9.46
N LEU A 127 6.24 -11.39 8.46
CA LEU A 127 5.57 -12.68 8.35
C LEU A 127 6.58 -13.82 8.36
N ARG A 128 7.59 -13.75 7.48
CA ARG A 128 8.61 -14.80 7.39
C ARG A 128 9.35 -15.01 8.69
N LYS A 129 9.66 -13.91 9.40
CA LYS A 129 10.37 -13.97 10.67
C LYS A 129 9.55 -14.62 11.78
N ILE A 130 8.24 -14.44 11.79
CA ILE A 130 7.35 -14.93 12.86
C ILE A 130 6.79 -16.32 12.58
N ILE A 131 6.33 -16.60 11.36
CA ILE A 131 5.64 -17.85 11.03
C ILE A 131 6.46 -18.79 10.15
N GLY A 132 7.67 -18.40 9.79
CA GLY A 132 8.56 -19.15 8.92
C GLY A 132 8.29 -18.88 7.44
N GLU A 133 8.85 -19.75 6.59
CA GLU A 133 8.84 -19.54 5.15
C GLU A 133 7.42 -19.47 4.55
N ILE A 134 7.19 -18.42 3.75
CA ILE A 134 5.94 -18.17 3.04
C ILE A 134 6.22 -17.75 1.60
N GLU A 135 5.29 -18.05 0.70
CA GLU A 135 5.29 -17.56 -0.67
C GLU A 135 4.15 -16.57 -0.90
N GLN A 136 4.44 -15.46 -1.58
CA GLN A 136 3.42 -14.54 -2.06
C GLN A 136 2.57 -15.19 -3.16
N LYS A 137 1.25 -15.05 -3.05
CA LYS A 137 0.26 -15.51 -4.04
C LYS A 137 -0.59 -14.38 -4.62
N GLY A 138 -0.44 -13.17 -4.11
CA GLY A 138 -1.15 -11.99 -4.60
C GLY A 138 -0.86 -10.76 -3.76
N SER A 139 -0.99 -9.58 -4.37
CA SER A 139 -0.83 -8.30 -3.70
C SER A 139 -1.81 -7.27 -4.26
N LEU A 140 -2.22 -6.32 -3.43
CA LEU A 140 -2.84 -5.07 -3.85
C LEU A 140 -2.22 -3.95 -3.02
N VAL A 141 -1.72 -2.93 -3.69
CA VAL A 141 -1.22 -1.71 -3.08
C VAL A 141 -2.06 -0.55 -3.61
N ALA A 142 -2.94 -0.04 -2.76
CA ALA A 142 -3.83 1.08 -3.02
C ALA A 142 -3.54 2.24 -2.05
N PRO A 143 -4.11 3.45 -2.22
CA PRO A 143 -3.84 4.59 -1.33
C PRO A 143 -4.40 4.37 0.08
N ASP A 144 -5.49 3.61 0.20
CA ASP A 144 -6.22 3.41 1.45
C ASP A 144 -5.78 2.16 2.21
N ARG A 145 -5.18 1.18 1.53
CA ARG A 145 -4.77 -0.10 2.14
C ARG A 145 -3.75 -0.87 1.30
N LEU A 146 -3.09 -1.82 1.96
CA LEU A 146 -2.42 -2.93 1.29
C LEU A 146 -3.12 -4.26 1.58
N ARG A 147 -2.99 -5.19 0.64
CA ARG A 147 -3.46 -6.58 0.76
C ARG A 147 -2.31 -7.49 0.36
N PHE A 148 -2.04 -8.48 1.20
CA PHE A 148 -0.96 -9.43 0.97
C PHE A 148 -1.46 -10.85 1.12
N ASP A 149 -1.40 -11.61 0.02
CA ASP A 149 -1.86 -12.99 -0.03
C ASP A 149 -0.65 -13.90 -0.02
N PHE A 150 -0.64 -14.89 0.88
CA PHE A 150 0.52 -15.74 1.12
C PHE A 150 0.12 -17.18 1.44
N THR A 151 1.05 -18.11 1.23
CA THR A 151 0.86 -19.51 1.60
C THR A 151 0.94 -19.69 3.11
N SER A 152 -0.09 -20.28 3.71
CA SER A 152 0.00 -20.83 5.06
C SER A 152 -1.09 -21.88 5.27
N LYS A 153 -0.69 -23.00 5.90
CA LYS A 153 -1.58 -24.16 6.12
C LYS A 153 -2.64 -23.91 7.19
N GLN A 154 -2.35 -23.03 8.13
CA GLN A 154 -3.18 -22.80 9.31
C GLN A 154 -3.51 -21.33 9.48
N SER A 155 -4.53 -21.09 10.30
CA SER A 155 -4.76 -19.75 10.77
C SER A 155 -3.68 -19.28 11.72
N LEU A 156 -3.17 -18.08 11.48
CA LEU A 156 -2.32 -17.31 12.37
C LEU A 156 -3.12 -17.06 13.64
N THR A 157 -2.48 -17.32 14.77
CA THR A 157 -3.04 -16.98 16.07
C THR A 157 -3.01 -15.46 16.26
N TYR A 158 -3.75 -14.99 17.26
CA TYR A 158 -3.68 -13.60 17.69
C TYR A 158 -2.24 -13.15 17.95
N GLU A 159 -1.53 -13.96 18.74
CA GLU A 159 -0.18 -13.69 19.17
C GLU A 159 0.75 -13.59 17.97
N GLN A 160 0.56 -14.44 16.96
CA GLN A 160 1.32 -14.37 15.71
C GLN A 160 1.04 -13.07 14.94
N ILE A 161 -0.23 -12.69 14.77
CA ILE A 161 -0.58 -11.44 14.07
C ILE A 161 0.01 -10.24 14.82
N LYS A 162 -0.12 -10.22 16.15
CA LYS A 162 0.46 -9.17 16.99
C LYS A 162 1.98 -9.11 16.86
N MET A 163 2.67 -10.24 16.90
CA MET A 163 4.13 -10.30 16.71
C MET A 163 4.55 -9.83 15.31
N VAL A 164 3.77 -10.13 14.27
CA VAL A 164 4.02 -9.65 12.90
C VAL A 164 3.88 -8.13 12.82
N GLU A 165 2.85 -7.56 13.44
CA GLU A 165 2.67 -6.10 13.50
C GLU A 165 3.80 -5.42 14.29
N GLU A 166 4.17 -5.95 15.46
CA GLU A 166 5.28 -5.46 16.27
C GLU A 166 6.61 -5.54 15.52
N GLU A 167 6.88 -6.64 14.83
CA GLU A 167 8.11 -6.82 14.06
C GLU A 167 8.16 -5.90 12.83
N SER A 168 7.01 -5.68 12.18
CA SER A 168 6.88 -4.69 11.12
C SER A 168 7.19 -3.28 11.65
N GLN A 169 6.62 -2.92 12.80
CA GLN A 169 6.85 -1.61 13.40
C GLN A 169 8.31 -1.42 13.83
N LYS A 170 8.98 -2.46 14.37
CA LYS A 170 10.41 -2.39 14.69
C LYS A 170 11.25 -2.04 13.46
N LEU A 171 10.99 -2.65 12.31
CA LEU A 171 11.70 -2.34 11.07
C LEU A 171 11.40 -0.91 10.60
N ILE A 172 10.14 -0.46 10.70
CA ILE A 172 9.75 0.93 10.39
C ILE A 172 10.49 1.93 11.28
N ASP A 173 10.56 1.66 12.58
CA ASP A 173 11.17 2.55 13.58
C ASP A 173 12.70 2.68 13.43
N THR A 174 13.34 1.80 12.65
CA THR A 174 14.77 1.96 12.30
C THR A 174 15.05 3.21 11.48
N ASN A 175 14.03 3.77 10.80
CA ASN A 175 14.20 4.85 9.81
C ASN A 175 15.30 4.54 8.77
N ALA A 176 15.49 3.26 8.46
CA ALA A 176 16.47 2.81 7.48
C ALA A 176 16.14 3.35 6.08
N THR A 177 17.21 3.55 5.29
CA THR A 177 17.10 3.94 3.89
C THR A 177 16.58 2.77 3.05
N VAL A 178 15.72 3.05 2.09
CA VAL A 178 15.27 2.07 1.09
C VAL A 178 16.06 2.30 -0.19
N PHE A 179 16.83 1.29 -0.57
CA PHE A 179 17.65 1.28 -1.78
C PHE A 179 16.89 0.62 -2.92
N ALA A 180 17.03 1.14 -4.13
CA ALA A 180 16.50 0.53 -5.34
C ALA A 180 17.49 0.67 -6.49
N LYS A 181 17.82 -0.43 -7.17
CA LYS A 181 18.81 -0.44 -8.26
C LYS A 181 18.57 -1.61 -9.21
N ASN A 182 18.90 -1.40 -10.47
CA ASN A 182 18.95 -2.46 -11.48
C ASN A 182 20.25 -3.26 -11.36
N ALA A 183 20.17 -4.58 -11.50
CA ALA A 183 21.29 -5.50 -11.51
C ALA A 183 21.07 -6.58 -12.58
N PRO A 184 22.14 -7.23 -13.10
CA PRO A 184 22.00 -8.38 -13.97
C PRO A 184 21.17 -9.47 -13.28
N LEU A 185 20.15 -9.99 -13.96
CA LEU A 185 19.21 -10.95 -13.38
C LEU A 185 19.92 -12.22 -12.85
N ALA A 186 20.96 -12.67 -13.55
CA ALA A 186 21.74 -13.84 -13.18
C ALA A 186 22.53 -13.65 -11.87
N GLU A 187 23.07 -12.46 -11.62
CA GLU A 187 23.77 -12.12 -10.38
C GLU A 187 22.77 -11.90 -9.24
N ALA A 188 21.70 -11.15 -9.51
CA ALA A 188 20.69 -10.82 -8.53
C ALA A 188 20.01 -12.07 -7.92
N ARG A 189 19.81 -13.12 -8.72
CA ARG A 189 19.26 -14.42 -8.28
C ARG A 189 20.17 -15.21 -7.32
N GLN A 190 21.46 -14.88 -7.26
CA GLN A 190 22.41 -15.55 -6.39
C GLN A 190 22.39 -15.00 -4.96
N ILE A 191 21.73 -13.86 -4.71
CA ILE A 191 21.63 -13.25 -3.39
C ILE A 191 20.76 -14.14 -2.48
N ASN A 192 21.39 -14.72 -1.46
CA ASN A 192 20.74 -15.55 -0.45
C ASN A 192 19.64 -14.77 0.29
N GLY A 193 18.43 -15.34 0.35
CA GLY A 193 17.28 -14.73 1.04
C GLY A 193 16.53 -13.66 0.25
N LEU A 194 17.03 -13.23 -0.92
CA LEU A 194 16.30 -12.33 -1.82
C LEU A 194 14.98 -12.98 -2.25
N ARG A 195 13.90 -12.19 -2.27
CA ARG A 195 12.58 -12.66 -2.66
C ARG A 195 12.18 -12.25 -4.07
N ALA A 196 11.52 -13.17 -4.73
CA ALA A 196 10.92 -13.00 -6.04
C ALA A 196 9.64 -13.84 -6.07
N VAL A 197 8.65 -13.40 -6.84
CA VAL A 197 7.45 -14.18 -7.09
C VAL A 197 7.76 -15.20 -8.18
N PHE A 198 7.77 -16.48 -7.84
CA PHE A 198 8.27 -17.54 -8.72
C PHE A 198 7.55 -17.61 -10.08
N GLU A 199 6.26 -17.27 -10.12
CA GLU A 199 5.43 -17.33 -11.33
C GLU A 199 5.59 -16.09 -12.24
N GLU A 200 6.37 -15.09 -11.82
CA GLU A 200 6.58 -13.86 -12.60
C GLU A 200 7.85 -13.92 -13.47
N ALA A 201 7.74 -13.43 -14.70
CA ALA A 201 8.89 -13.20 -15.57
C ALA A 201 9.52 -11.84 -15.24
N TYR A 202 10.76 -11.87 -14.76
CA TYR A 202 11.55 -10.66 -14.50
C TYR A 202 12.42 -10.29 -15.71
N PRO A 203 12.50 -8.99 -16.08
CA PRO A 203 13.39 -8.53 -17.13
C PRO A 203 14.86 -8.62 -16.70
N ASP A 204 15.76 -8.56 -17.68
CA ASP A 204 17.20 -8.37 -17.45
C ASP A 204 17.62 -7.03 -18.11
N PRO A 205 18.12 -6.04 -17.36
CA PRO A 205 18.38 -6.07 -15.92
C PRO A 205 17.11 -6.06 -15.06
N VAL A 206 17.19 -6.68 -13.88
CA VAL A 206 16.10 -6.72 -12.89
C VAL A 206 16.29 -5.63 -11.83
N ARG A 207 15.18 -5.07 -11.35
CA ARG A 207 15.19 -4.09 -10.27
C ARG A 207 15.08 -4.77 -8.90
N ILE A 208 16.06 -4.52 -8.04
CA ILE A 208 16.09 -4.96 -6.65
C ILE A 208 15.70 -3.79 -5.76
N VAL A 209 14.90 -4.06 -4.73
CA VAL A 209 14.58 -3.13 -3.64
C VAL A 209 15.07 -3.75 -2.34
N SER A 210 15.73 -2.95 -1.50
CA SER A 210 16.33 -3.39 -0.24
C SER A 210 16.12 -2.36 0.86
N VAL A 211 15.67 -2.80 2.04
CA VAL A 211 15.53 -1.95 3.22
C VAL A 211 16.80 -2.04 4.07
N GLY A 212 17.48 -0.92 4.27
CA GLY A 212 18.62 -0.77 5.17
C GLY A 212 19.97 -1.26 4.66
N VAL A 213 20.01 -2.18 3.69
CA VAL A 213 21.26 -2.71 3.13
C VAL A 213 21.45 -2.21 1.69
N PRO A 214 22.56 -1.53 1.36
CA PRO A 214 22.87 -1.13 0.00
C PRO A 214 22.95 -2.34 -0.96
N ILE A 215 22.46 -2.17 -2.18
CA ILE A 215 22.39 -3.28 -3.15
C ILE A 215 23.79 -3.73 -3.60
N GLU A 216 24.76 -2.82 -3.63
CA GLU A 216 26.16 -3.13 -3.90
C GLU A 216 26.77 -4.04 -2.84
N GLU A 217 26.34 -3.90 -1.58
CA GLU A 217 26.81 -4.75 -0.48
C GLU A 217 26.22 -6.15 -0.58
N LEU A 218 24.94 -6.26 -0.96
CA LEU A 218 24.28 -7.54 -1.24
C LEU A 218 24.95 -8.29 -2.40
N LEU A 219 25.26 -7.59 -3.50
CA LEU A 219 25.94 -8.19 -4.66
C LEU A 219 27.38 -8.60 -4.35
N LYS A 220 28.07 -7.92 -3.42
CA LYS A 220 29.43 -8.33 -3.00
C LYS A 220 29.42 -9.51 -2.05
N ASN A 221 28.36 -9.69 -1.27
CA ASN A 221 28.25 -10.69 -0.21
C ASN A 221 27.00 -11.56 -0.42
N MET A 222 26.88 -12.18 -1.60
CA MET A 222 25.67 -12.88 -2.03
C MET A 222 25.28 -14.04 -1.11
N ASP A 223 26.24 -14.73 -0.48
CA ASP A 223 25.99 -15.85 0.43
C ASP A 223 25.69 -15.43 1.88
N SER A 224 25.72 -14.12 2.20
CA SER A 224 25.48 -13.63 3.56
C SER A 224 24.00 -13.64 3.97
N ASP A 225 23.74 -13.52 5.27
CA ASP A 225 22.36 -13.40 5.81
C ASP A 225 21.81 -11.96 5.75
N LEU A 226 22.46 -11.05 5.03
CA LEU A 226 22.04 -9.65 4.94
C LEU A 226 20.61 -9.54 4.36
N ALA A 227 20.33 -10.24 3.25
CA ALA A 227 18.99 -10.23 2.66
C ALA A 227 17.98 -11.11 3.40
N VAL A 228 18.42 -12.04 4.26
CA VAL A 228 17.54 -12.81 5.15
C VAL A 228 17.08 -11.97 6.34
N SER A 229 17.95 -11.10 6.85
CA SER A 229 17.72 -10.29 8.05
C SER A 229 16.98 -8.97 7.80
N THR A 230 16.69 -8.65 6.54
CA THR A 230 15.89 -7.48 6.14
C THR A 230 14.93 -7.81 5.00
N ALA A 231 14.20 -6.80 4.50
CA ALA A 231 13.35 -6.91 3.33
C ALA A 231 14.15 -6.62 2.04
N VAL A 232 14.43 -7.66 1.25
CA VAL A 232 15.11 -7.58 -0.06
C VAL A 232 14.35 -8.36 -1.11
N GLU A 233 13.86 -7.69 -2.15
CA GLU A 233 12.97 -8.29 -3.13
C GLU A 233 13.20 -7.74 -4.55
N PHE A 234 12.86 -8.54 -5.57
CA PHE A 234 12.65 -8.01 -6.92
C PHE A 234 11.36 -7.21 -6.95
N CYS A 235 11.43 -5.93 -7.30
CA CYS A 235 10.25 -5.08 -7.37
C CYS A 235 10.42 -3.92 -8.35
N GLY A 236 9.46 -3.82 -9.28
CA GLY A 236 9.36 -2.71 -10.23
C GLY A 236 8.57 -1.50 -9.71
N GLY A 237 8.05 -1.57 -8.47
CA GLY A 237 7.15 -0.59 -7.88
C GLY A 237 7.77 0.73 -7.44
N THR A 238 6.92 1.66 -7.00
CA THR A 238 7.38 2.89 -6.35
C THR A 238 7.49 2.69 -4.84
N HIS A 239 8.57 3.19 -4.23
CA HIS A 239 8.86 3.00 -2.80
C HIS A 239 9.30 4.29 -2.15
N LEU A 240 9.04 4.41 -0.86
CA LEU A 240 9.60 5.48 -0.03
C LEU A 240 11.13 5.39 -0.01
N HIS A 241 11.82 6.51 0.15
CA HIS A 241 13.27 6.51 0.38
C HIS A 241 13.68 6.15 1.81
N ASN A 242 12.75 6.30 2.77
CA ASN A 242 12.96 5.99 4.17
C ASN A 242 11.80 5.16 4.69
N VAL A 243 12.09 4.01 5.29
CA VAL A 243 11.05 3.09 5.79
C VAL A 243 10.21 3.70 6.91
N GLY A 244 10.80 4.60 7.71
CA GLY A 244 10.11 5.34 8.78
C GLY A 244 8.99 6.25 8.26
N HIS A 245 9.05 6.67 6.99
CA HIS A 245 7.98 7.46 6.38
C HIS A 245 6.68 6.66 6.19
N ILE A 246 6.67 5.34 6.40
CA ILE A 246 5.43 4.55 6.53
C ILE A 246 4.59 5.08 7.71
N GLY A 247 5.25 5.48 8.81
CA GLY A 247 4.62 5.91 10.06
C GLY A 247 4.20 4.72 10.91
N LYS A 248 2.91 4.35 10.83
CA LYS A 248 2.37 3.15 11.50
C LYS A 248 1.91 2.14 10.47
N LEU A 249 2.04 0.86 10.80
CA LEU A 249 1.44 -0.24 10.06
C LEU A 249 0.50 -0.98 11.01
N VAL A 250 -0.76 -1.13 10.60
CA VAL A 250 -1.79 -1.80 11.40
C VAL A 250 -2.43 -2.89 10.57
N ILE A 251 -2.41 -4.12 11.05
CA ILE A 251 -3.14 -5.23 10.45
C ILE A 251 -4.59 -5.11 10.89
N THR A 252 -5.53 -5.09 9.95
CA THR A 252 -6.96 -4.93 10.24
C THR A 252 -7.73 -6.21 10.04
N ALA A 253 -7.30 -7.03 9.09
CA ALA A 253 -7.95 -8.29 8.82
C ALA A 253 -6.94 -9.36 8.44
N GLU A 254 -7.33 -10.56 8.79
CA GLU A 254 -6.66 -11.78 8.38
C GLU A 254 -7.77 -12.79 8.01
N GLU A 255 -7.70 -13.37 6.81
CA GLU A 255 -8.71 -14.30 6.31
C GLU A 255 -8.14 -15.41 5.41
N ALA A 256 -8.82 -16.57 5.38
CA ALA A 256 -8.52 -17.62 4.41
C ALA A 256 -9.27 -17.33 3.10
N ILE A 257 -8.54 -17.30 1.97
CA ILE A 257 -9.13 -17.00 0.66
C ILE A 257 -9.20 -18.23 -0.25
N ALA A 258 -8.32 -19.21 -0.02
CA ALA A 258 -8.33 -20.51 -0.67
C ALA A 258 -7.64 -21.55 0.22
N LYS A 259 -7.72 -22.83 -0.14
CA LYS A 259 -7.02 -23.89 0.61
C LYS A 259 -5.50 -23.62 0.63
N GLY A 260 -4.97 -23.38 1.83
CA GLY A 260 -3.55 -23.09 2.02
C GLY A 260 -3.10 -21.67 1.66
N ILE A 261 -4.04 -20.76 1.35
CA ILE A 261 -3.75 -19.36 1.02
C ILE A 261 -4.52 -18.45 1.96
N ARG A 262 -3.78 -17.52 2.54
CA ARG A 262 -4.22 -16.60 3.59
C ARG A 262 -3.99 -15.18 3.12
N ARG A 263 -4.75 -14.23 3.64
CA ARG A 263 -4.71 -12.82 3.26
C ARG A 263 -4.61 -11.97 4.49
N ILE A 264 -3.66 -11.04 4.47
CA ILE A 264 -3.63 -9.91 5.40
C ILE A 264 -4.10 -8.65 4.68
N ILE A 265 -4.93 -7.87 5.36
CA ILE A 265 -5.22 -6.48 5.00
C ILE A 265 -4.58 -5.61 6.07
N ALA A 266 -3.73 -4.68 5.65
CA ALA A 266 -3.11 -3.71 6.54
C ALA A 266 -3.26 -2.28 6.04
N LEU A 267 -3.17 -1.35 6.98
CA LEU A 267 -3.23 0.08 6.76
C LEU A 267 -1.88 0.68 7.12
N THR A 268 -1.50 1.74 6.39
CA THR A 268 -0.31 2.53 6.72
C THR A 268 -0.63 4.01 6.84
N GLY A 269 0.32 4.81 7.33
CA GLY A 269 0.24 6.26 7.32
C GLY A 269 -1.03 6.82 7.98
N PRO A 270 -1.73 7.77 7.33
CA PRO A 270 -2.94 8.38 7.90
C PRO A 270 -4.06 7.37 8.20
N GLU A 271 -4.22 6.32 7.39
CA GLU A 271 -5.27 5.31 7.63
C GLU A 271 -4.96 4.45 8.85
N ALA A 272 -3.70 4.09 9.06
CA ALA A 272 -3.27 3.40 10.28
C ALA A 272 -3.54 4.26 11.51
N SER A 273 -3.17 5.55 11.48
CA SER A 273 -3.46 6.48 12.58
C SER A 273 -4.96 6.60 12.84
N ARG A 274 -5.78 6.73 11.80
CA ARG A 274 -7.25 6.74 11.93
C ARG A 274 -7.78 5.45 12.56
N ALA A 275 -7.26 4.30 12.18
CA ALA A 275 -7.65 3.01 12.76
C ALA A 275 -7.32 2.93 14.25
N ILE A 276 -6.11 3.35 14.64
CA ILE A 276 -5.68 3.40 16.06
C ILE A 276 -6.56 4.36 16.86
N HIS A 277 -6.83 5.57 16.35
CA HIS A 277 -7.70 6.52 17.05
C HIS A 277 -9.13 5.98 17.22
N ARG A 278 -9.68 5.30 16.20
CA ARG A 278 -10.99 4.64 16.29
C ARG A 278 -10.98 3.52 17.33
N ALA A 279 -9.93 2.68 17.34
CA ALA A 279 -9.73 1.62 18.32
C ALA A 279 -9.70 2.16 19.76
N ASN A 280 -8.86 3.17 20.04
CA ASN A 280 -8.75 3.77 21.38
C ASN A 280 -10.07 4.37 21.85
N ARG A 281 -10.80 5.04 20.96
CA ARG A 281 -12.13 5.61 21.28
C ARG A 281 -13.15 4.53 21.59
N LEU A 282 -13.09 3.40 20.90
CA LEU A 282 -13.98 2.27 21.18
C LEU A 282 -13.63 1.62 22.52
N GLU A 283 -12.36 1.42 22.82
CA GLU A 283 -11.88 0.89 24.10
C GLU A 283 -12.34 1.77 25.26
N GLN A 284 -12.15 3.09 25.16
CA GLN A 284 -12.62 4.05 26.16
C GLN A 284 -14.13 3.93 26.39
N ARG A 285 -14.94 3.82 25.32
CA ARG A 285 -16.40 3.67 25.47
C ARG A 285 -16.78 2.35 26.15
N VAL A 286 -16.03 1.28 25.90
CA VAL A 286 -16.24 -0.02 26.57
C VAL A 286 -15.92 0.10 28.06
N GLU A 287 -14.82 0.78 28.42
CA GLU A 287 -14.45 1.05 29.81
C GLU A 287 -15.48 1.92 30.53
N GLU A 288 -15.91 3.03 29.92
CA GLU A 288 -16.96 3.91 30.45
C GLU A 288 -18.26 3.13 30.70
N THR A 289 -18.71 2.33 29.74
CA THR A 289 -19.94 1.53 29.88
C THR A 289 -19.78 0.44 30.95
N HIS A 290 -18.59 -0.15 31.07
CA HIS A 290 -18.30 -1.11 32.12
C HIS A 290 -18.36 -0.47 33.51
N ASP A 291 -17.79 0.72 33.66
CA ASP A 291 -17.73 1.42 34.94
C ASP A 291 -19.11 1.94 35.37
N GLU A 292 -19.93 2.43 34.44
CA GLU A 292 -21.36 2.73 34.68
C GLU A 292 -22.10 1.50 35.24
N LEU A 293 -21.91 0.33 34.62
CA LEU A 293 -22.50 -0.94 35.08
C LEU A 293 -21.97 -1.39 36.45
N ALA A 294 -20.73 -1.04 36.79
CA ALA A 294 -20.10 -1.46 38.05
C ALA A 294 -20.45 -0.54 39.23
N THR A 295 -20.74 0.74 38.97
CA THR A 295 -20.98 1.75 40.00
C THR A 295 -22.47 2.05 40.24
N ASP A 296 -23.34 1.83 39.27
CA ASP A 296 -24.76 2.12 39.42
C ASP A 296 -25.54 0.91 39.99
N HIS A 297 -25.83 0.97 41.29
CA HIS A 297 -26.64 -0.02 41.99
C HIS A 297 -28.09 -0.10 41.47
N ILE A 298 -28.61 0.96 40.85
CA ILE A 298 -29.98 0.98 40.31
C ILE A 298 -30.04 0.20 39.00
N ILE A 299 -29.05 0.38 38.11
CA ILE A 299 -28.96 -0.36 36.84
C ILE A 299 -28.75 -1.86 37.08
N THR A 300 -28.01 -2.23 38.12
CA THR A 300 -27.79 -3.65 38.48
C THR A 300 -29.02 -4.32 39.11
N LEU A 301 -29.90 -3.55 39.77
CA LEU A 301 -31.16 -4.04 40.33
C LEU A 301 -32.32 -4.04 39.31
N ASP A 302 -32.27 -3.17 38.29
CA ASP A 302 -33.23 -3.14 37.18
C ASP A 302 -32.80 -4.07 36.03
N LYS A 303 -33.47 -5.22 35.90
CA LYS A 303 -33.21 -6.22 34.85
C LYS A 303 -33.30 -5.66 33.42
N ILE A 304 -34.15 -4.66 33.17
CA ILE A 304 -34.33 -4.09 31.83
C ILE A 304 -33.13 -3.19 31.50
N GLN A 305 -32.73 -2.34 32.44
CA GLN A 305 -31.57 -1.46 32.27
C GLN A 305 -30.26 -2.25 32.18
N PHE A 306 -30.09 -3.27 33.02
CA PHE A 306 -28.94 -4.19 32.96
C PHE A 306 -28.83 -4.88 31.59
N LYS A 307 -29.95 -5.41 31.07
CA LYS A 307 -29.99 -6.08 29.77
C LYS A 307 -29.72 -5.11 28.61
N ALA A 308 -30.18 -3.87 28.70
CA ALA A 308 -29.92 -2.84 27.69
C ALA A 308 -28.46 -2.35 27.69
N ALA A 309 -27.85 -2.23 28.87
CA ALA A 309 -26.45 -1.84 29.01
C ALA A 309 -25.49 -2.97 28.59
N THR A 310 -25.75 -4.22 29.00
CA THR A 310 -24.99 -5.39 28.51
C THR A 310 -25.11 -5.57 26.99
N LYS A 311 -26.29 -5.34 26.40
CA LYS A 311 -26.45 -5.32 24.94
C LYS A 311 -25.59 -4.24 24.28
N ARG A 312 -25.54 -3.02 24.83
CA ARG A 312 -24.68 -1.93 24.32
C ARG A 312 -23.20 -2.29 24.40
N VAL A 313 -22.76 -2.91 25.50
CA VAL A 313 -21.38 -3.42 25.64
C VAL A 313 -21.09 -4.48 24.58
N LEU A 314 -21.99 -5.45 24.38
CA LEU A 314 -21.83 -6.49 23.35
C LEU A 314 -21.79 -5.92 21.93
N GLU A 315 -22.65 -4.94 21.61
CA GLU A 315 -22.65 -4.24 20.32
C GLU A 315 -21.34 -3.45 20.11
N LEU A 316 -20.83 -2.78 21.16
CA LEU A 316 -19.54 -2.08 21.11
C LEU A 316 -18.37 -3.05 20.93
N ILE A 317 -18.42 -4.20 21.61
CA ILE A 317 -17.44 -5.27 21.47
C ILE A 317 -17.47 -5.84 20.05
N GLU A 318 -18.65 -6.10 19.48
CA GLU A 318 -18.77 -6.55 18.08
C GLU A 318 -18.18 -5.54 17.10
N VAL A 319 -18.40 -4.24 17.32
CA VAL A 319 -17.77 -3.18 16.52
C VAL A 319 -16.25 -3.16 16.71
N CYS A 320 -15.74 -3.37 17.93
CA CYS A 320 -14.31 -3.55 18.19
C CYS A 320 -13.75 -4.75 17.42
N PHE A 321 -14.45 -5.88 17.40
CA PHE A 321 -14.05 -7.10 16.67
C PHE A 321 -13.99 -6.92 15.15
N ILE A 322 -14.77 -5.99 14.60
CA ILE A 322 -14.76 -5.65 13.18
C ILE A 322 -13.58 -4.71 12.84
N PHE A 323 -13.18 -3.83 13.76
CA PHE A 323 -12.14 -2.82 13.53
C PHE A 323 -10.73 -3.22 13.99
N LEU A 324 -10.63 -3.93 15.12
CA LEU A 324 -9.45 -4.66 15.54
C LEU A 324 -9.72 -6.11 15.21
N ILE A 325 -9.03 -6.65 14.20
CA ILE A 325 -8.81 -8.08 13.94
C ILE A 325 -9.60 -8.95 14.92
N LYS A 326 -10.73 -9.53 14.44
CA LYS A 326 -11.58 -10.66 14.89
C LYS A 326 -11.18 -11.57 16.09
N ILE A 327 -10.35 -11.13 17.03
CA ILE A 327 -9.52 -11.96 17.91
C ILE A 327 -9.27 -11.27 19.28
N LEU A 328 -9.72 -10.03 19.49
CA LEU A 328 -9.86 -9.53 20.86
C LEU A 328 -11.11 -10.11 21.52
N SER A 329 -10.95 -11.31 22.11
CA SER A 329 -11.57 -11.65 23.40
C SER A 329 -12.95 -12.33 23.46
N LYS A 330 -13.19 -13.43 22.73
CA LYS A 330 -14.09 -14.43 23.33
C LYS A 330 -13.47 -14.96 24.64
N GLU A 331 -12.18 -15.29 24.63
CA GLU A 331 -11.51 -15.88 25.79
C GLU A 331 -11.13 -14.87 26.89
N LYS A 332 -10.61 -13.69 26.55
CA LYS A 332 -10.25 -12.68 27.56
C LYS A 332 -11.47 -12.10 28.30
N ILE A 333 -12.62 -11.89 27.63
CA ILE A 333 -13.84 -11.40 28.29
C ILE A 333 -14.57 -12.55 29.01
N LEU A 334 -14.68 -13.76 28.43
CA LEU A 334 -15.24 -14.92 29.17
C LEU A 334 -14.39 -15.30 30.40
N SER A 335 -13.07 -15.06 30.37
CA SER A 335 -12.21 -15.27 31.54
C SER A 335 -12.45 -14.26 32.67
N LYS A 336 -12.89 -13.03 32.33
CA LYS A 336 -13.31 -12.03 33.31
C LYS A 336 -14.72 -12.31 33.85
N GLU A 337 -15.62 -12.87 33.04
CA GLU A 337 -16.94 -13.35 33.51
C GLU A 337 -16.82 -14.60 34.41
N LYS A 338 -15.90 -15.52 34.12
CA LYS A 338 -15.68 -16.74 34.94
C LYS A 338 -15.00 -16.49 36.28
N ARG A 339 -14.42 -15.31 36.53
CA ARG A 339 -13.85 -14.93 37.84
C ARG A 339 -14.88 -14.35 38.81
N LYS A 340 -16.16 -14.26 38.42
CA LYS A 340 -17.29 -13.80 39.26
C LYS A 340 -18.35 -14.88 39.51
N LYS A 341 -18.03 -16.16 39.29
CA LYS A 341 -18.74 -17.31 39.86
C LYS A 341 -17.79 -18.03 40.80
#